data_AF-I4HA65-F1
#
_entry.id   AF-I4HA65-F1
#
_cell.length_a   1.000
_cell.length_b   1.000
_cell.length_c   1.000
_cell.angle_alpha   90.00
_cell.angle_beta   90.00
_cell.angle_gamma   90.00
#
_symmetry.space_group_name_H-M   'P 1'
#
loop_
_entity.id
_entity.type
_entity.pdbx_description
1 polymer ?
#
loop_
_entity_poly.entity_id
_entity_poly.type
_entity_poly.pdbx_seq_one_letter_code
_entity_poly.pdbx_strand_id
1 'polypeptide(L)'
;MLPAKSAILDSYINDSICGTWEKLADAIYRGGAKQLSKLGGASVGQEKTVWAENISPQMNVDINRSPSFGYFRDKLRHLSQEESR
;
A
#
# COMPACT_ATOMS: atom_id res chain seq x y z
N MET A 1 -0.11 -10.07 12.30
CA MET A 1 0.62 -9.87 11.03
C MET A 1 1.79 -10.84 11.00
N LEU A 2 1.98 -11.61 9.92
CA LEU A 2 3.17 -12.46 9.79
C LEU A 2 4.38 -11.58 9.42
N PRO A 3 5.61 -11.98 9.80
CA PRO A 3 6.81 -11.28 9.36
C PRO A 3 6.88 -11.26 7.83
N ALA A 4 7.13 -10.08 7.27
CA ALA A 4 7.17 -9.89 5.82
C ALA A 4 8.38 -10.59 5.19
N LYS A 5 8.20 -11.15 4.00
CA LYS A 5 9.30 -11.70 3.20
C LYS A 5 10.06 -10.56 2.51
N SER A 6 11.23 -10.22 3.03
CA SER A 6 12.07 -9.08 2.57
C SER A 6 12.32 -9.09 1.06
N ALA A 7 12.71 -10.22 0.48
CA ALA A 7 13.00 -10.32 -0.96
C ALA A 7 11.83 -9.88 -1.87
N ILE A 8 10.59 -10.05 -1.42
CA ILE A 8 9.41 -9.63 -2.18
C ILE A 8 9.25 -8.11 -2.08
N LEU A 9 9.46 -7.55 -0.89
CA LEU A 9 9.44 -6.11 -0.66
C LEU A 9 10.55 -5.40 -1.44
N ASP A 10 11.74 -5.99 -1.53
CA ASP A 10 12.87 -5.42 -2.27
C ASP A 10 12.58 -5.35 -3.78
N SER A 11 11.70 -6.22 -4.28
CA SER A 11 11.23 -6.21 -5.67
C SER A 11 10.05 -5.27 -5.93
N TYR A 12 9.51 -4.62 -4.90
CA TYR A 12 8.39 -3.69 -5.03
C TYR A 12 8.86 -2.37 -5.66
N ILE A 13 8.12 -1.93 -6.67
CA ILE A 13 8.40 -0.69 -7.39
C ILE A 13 7.17 0.19 -7.18
N ASN A 14 7.36 1.37 -6.58
CA ASN A 14 6.29 2.33 -6.43
C ASN A 14 5.72 2.70 -7.80
N ASP A 15 4.40 2.90 -7.87
CA ASP A 15 3.68 3.32 -9.08
C ASP A 15 3.72 2.32 -10.25
N SER A 16 4.07 1.05 -9.99
CA SER A 16 3.94 0.00 -11.01
C SER A 16 2.48 -0.24 -11.39
N ILE A 17 2.22 -0.48 -12.68
CA ILE A 17 0.87 -0.54 -13.29
C ILE A 17 -0.01 -1.67 -12.71
N CYS A 18 0.55 -2.80 -12.27
CA CYS A 18 -0.21 -3.95 -11.80
C CYS A 18 0.54 -4.78 -10.74
N GLY A 19 -0.20 -5.64 -10.03
CA GLY A 19 0.40 -6.61 -9.11
C GLY A 19 0.67 -6.09 -7.69
N THR A 20 0.24 -4.87 -7.35
CA THR A 20 0.60 -4.23 -6.07
C THR A 20 0.01 -4.96 -4.86
N TRP A 21 -1.27 -5.35 -4.90
CA TRP A 21 -1.86 -6.08 -3.77
C TRP A 21 -1.41 -7.53 -3.73
N GLU A 22 -1.11 -8.11 -4.89
CA GLU A 22 -0.55 -9.46 -5.01
C GLU A 22 0.85 -9.54 -4.39
N LYS A 23 1.73 -8.57 -4.71
CA LYS A 23 3.07 -8.47 -4.10
C LYS A 23 2.98 -8.30 -2.59
N LEU A 24 2.07 -7.46 -2.11
CA LEU A 24 1.84 -7.29 -0.68
C LEU A 24 1.36 -8.61 -0.05
N ALA A 25 0.36 -9.27 -0.66
CA ALA A 25 -0.13 -10.57 -0.20
C ALA A 25 0.99 -11.61 -0.15
N ASP A 26 1.83 -11.72 -1.19
CA ASP A 26 2.93 -12.68 -1.21
C ASP A 26 3.98 -12.41 -0.11
N ALA A 27 4.15 -11.15 0.26
CA ALA A 27 5.04 -10.72 1.33
C ALA A 27 4.49 -11.03 2.73
N ILE A 28 3.19 -10.79 3.01
CA ILE A 28 2.66 -10.79 4.40
C ILE A 28 1.53 -11.79 4.66
N TYR A 29 0.84 -12.29 3.62
CA TYR A 29 -0.26 -13.24 3.77
C TYR A 29 0.24 -14.68 3.63
N ARG A 30 -0.25 -15.57 4.50
CA ARG A 30 0.13 -17.00 4.45
C ARG A 30 -0.37 -17.61 3.14
N GLY A 31 0.55 -18.12 2.33
CA GLY A 31 0.21 -18.68 1.03
C GLY A 31 0.02 -17.67 -0.10
N GLY A 32 0.22 -16.38 0.19
CA GLY A 32 0.31 -15.31 -0.80
C GLY A 32 -0.98 -15.02 -1.56
N ALA A 33 -0.84 -14.24 -2.62
CA ALA A 33 -1.94 -13.84 -3.52
C ALA A 33 -2.66 -15.06 -4.11
N LYS A 34 -1.93 -16.15 -4.36
CA LYS A 34 -2.47 -17.39 -4.92
C LYS A 34 -3.45 -18.08 -3.98
N GLN A 35 -3.21 -18.07 -2.66
CA GLN A 35 -4.18 -18.65 -1.72
C GLN A 35 -5.30 -17.66 -1.43
N LEU A 36 -4.98 -16.38 -1.25
CA LEU A 36 -5.97 -15.36 -0.93
C LEU A 36 -7.01 -15.19 -2.04
N SER A 37 -6.60 -15.18 -3.31
CA SER A 37 -7.53 -15.06 -4.45
C SER A 37 -8.53 -16.22 -4.56
N LYS A 38 -8.17 -17.42 -4.12
CA LYS A 38 -9.08 -18.58 -4.08
C LYS A 38 -10.21 -18.43 -3.07
N LEU A 39 -10.03 -17.56 -2.06
CA LEU A 39 -11.07 -17.26 -1.06
C LEU A 39 -12.09 -16.24 -1.55
N GLY A 40 -11.94 -15.74 -2.78
CA GLY A 40 -12.87 -14.80 -3.42
C GLY A 40 -12.61 -13.32 -3.10
N GLY A 41 -13.29 -12.45 -3.85
CA GLY A 41 -13.05 -11.01 -3.82
C GLY A 41 -13.36 -10.35 -2.47
N ALA A 42 -14.35 -10.85 -1.72
CA ALA A 42 -14.68 -10.34 -0.39
C ALA A 42 -13.52 -10.53 0.60
N SER A 43 -12.91 -11.70 0.61
CA SER A 43 -11.75 -12.03 1.46
C SER A 43 -10.53 -11.17 1.10
N VAL A 44 -10.28 -10.97 -0.20
CA VAL A 44 -9.23 -10.04 -0.68
C VAL A 44 -9.50 -8.61 -0.20
N GLY A 45 -10.76 -8.16 -0.28
CA GLY A 45 -11.17 -6.84 0.20
C GLY A 45 -10.95 -6.66 1.70
N GLN A 46 -11.33 -7.65 2.51
CA GLN A 46 -11.14 -7.62 3.96
C GLN A 46 -9.66 -7.51 4.34
N GLU A 47 -8.79 -8.30 3.70
CA GLU A 47 -7.35 -8.21 3.93
C GLU A 47 -6.79 -6.84 3.53
N LYS A 48 -7.22 -6.27 2.40
CA LYS A 48 -6.81 -4.93 1.98
C LYS A 48 -7.19 -3.86 3.01
N THR A 49 -8.38 -3.96 3.61
CA THR A 49 -8.80 -3.07 4.71
C THR A 49 -7.85 -3.18 5.90
N VAL A 50 -7.59 -4.41 6.36
CA VAL A 50 -6.67 -4.66 7.47
C VAL A 50 -5.28 -4.11 7.18
N TRP A 51 -4.78 -4.27 5.96
CA TRP A 51 -3.46 -3.73 5.59
C TRP A 51 -3.46 -2.20 5.58
N ALA A 52 -4.50 -1.57 5.05
CA ALA A 52 -4.61 -0.11 5.04
C ALA A 52 -4.63 0.48 6.46
N GLU A 53 -5.37 -0.15 7.38
CA GLU A 53 -5.45 0.26 8.79
C GLU A 53 -4.11 0.16 9.50
N ASN A 54 -3.33 -0.88 9.22
CA ASN A 54 -2.06 -1.14 9.91
C ASN A 54 -0.85 -0.44 9.28
N ILE A 55 -0.81 -0.30 7.96
CA ILE A 55 0.33 0.29 7.24
C ILE A 55 0.29 1.81 7.29
N SER A 56 -0.89 2.42 7.09
CA SER A 56 -1.00 3.88 6.95
C SER A 56 -0.45 4.66 8.16
N PRO A 57 -0.69 4.26 9.42
CA PRO A 57 -0.15 4.99 10.59
C PRO A 57 1.37 4.91 10.73
N GLN A 58 2.00 3.90 10.13
CA GLN A 58 3.45 3.69 10.16
C GLN A 58 4.15 4.40 9.00
N MET A 59 3.39 4.90 8.01
CA MET A 59 3.93 5.57 6.84
C MET A 59 4.39 6.99 7.19
N ASN A 60 5.66 7.30 6.95
CA ASN A 60 6.12 8.67 6.96
C ASN A 60 5.71 9.36 5.64
N VAL A 61 4.72 10.24 5.74
CA VAL A 61 4.13 10.98 4.62
C VAL A 61 5.15 11.87 3.89
N ASP A 62 6.17 12.37 4.59
CA ASP A 62 7.15 13.30 4.02
C ASP A 62 8.21 12.62 3.15
N ILE A 63 8.54 11.36 3.44
CA ILE A 63 9.59 10.60 2.74
C ILE A 63 9.04 9.42 1.92
N ASN A 64 7.74 9.41 1.62
CA ASN A 64 7.16 8.42 0.71
C ASN A 64 7.80 8.55 -0.69
N ARG A 65 8.29 7.43 -1.23
CA ARG A 65 9.03 7.38 -2.49
C ARG A 65 8.16 7.26 -3.74
N SER A 66 6.84 7.16 -3.60
CA SER A 66 5.90 7.17 -4.74
C SER A 66 5.80 8.58 -5.34
N PRO A 67 6.19 8.76 -6.63
CA PRO A 67 6.04 10.05 -7.30
C PRO A 67 4.59 10.56 -7.32
N SER A 68 3.63 9.68 -7.62
CA SER A 68 2.22 10.04 -7.68
C SER A 68 1.65 10.44 -6.31
N PHE A 69 2.02 9.73 -5.24
CA PHE A 69 1.64 10.11 -3.89
C PHE A 69 2.25 11.45 -3.48
N GLY A 70 3.53 11.68 -3.80
CA GLY A 70 4.20 12.95 -3.53
C GLY A 70 3.48 14.12 -4.20
N TYR A 71 3.16 13.99 -5.49
CA TYR A 71 2.38 15.00 -6.21
C TYR A 71 1.01 15.27 -5.56
N PHE A 72 0.27 14.22 -5.21
CA PHE A 72 -1.03 14.35 -4.55
C PHE A 72 -0.94 15.09 -3.21
N ARG A 73 -0.02 14.64 -2.33
CA ARG A 73 0.25 15.25 -1.02
C ARG A 73 0.57 16.74 -1.16
N ASP A 74 1.46 17.08 -2.10
CA ASP A 74 1.92 18.46 -2.28
C ASP A 74 0.80 19.37 -2.79
N LYS A 75 -0.08 18.86 -3.66
CA LYS A 75 -1.28 19.58 -4.10
C LYS A 75 -2.27 19.81 -2.97
N LEU A 76 -2.55 18.81 -2.13
CA LEU A 76 -3.43 19.00 -0.97
C LEU A 76 -2.87 20.03 0.01
N ARG A 77 -1.56 19.98 0.28
CA ARG A 77 -0.89 20.96 1.14
C ARG A 77 -1.01 22.36 0.58
N HIS A 78 -0.81 22.53 -0.73
CA HIS A 78 -0.95 23.82 -1.39
C HIS A 78 -2.37 24.39 -1.21
N LEU A 79 -3.40 23.60 -1.51
CA LEU A 79 -4.80 24.03 -1.39
C LEU A 79 -5.17 24.44 0.05
N SER A 80 -4.72 23.69 1.05
CA SER A 80 -4.97 24.00 2.46
C SER A 80 -4.35 25.33 2.91
N GLN A 81 -3.22 25.74 2.31
CA GLN A 81 -2.57 27.02 2.62
C GLN A 81 -3.24 28.20 1.90
N GLU A 82 -3.86 27.96 0.73
CA GLU A 82 -4.62 28.98 0.01
C GLU A 82 -5.94 29.33 0.71
N GLU A 83 -6.63 28.35 1.29
CA GLU A 83 -7.87 28.59 2.07
C GLU A 83 -7.62 29.37 3.38
N SER A 84 -6.38 29.40 3.86
CA SER A 84 -6.00 30.11 5.09
C SER A 84 -5.58 31.57 4.85
N ARG A 85 -5.64 32.07 3.62
CA ARG A 85 -5.34 33.46 3.23
C ARG A 85 -6.62 34.24 2.96
#